data_AF-A0AAD4D365-F1
#
_entry.id   AF-A0AAD4D365-F1
#
_cell.length_a   1.000
_cell.length_b   1.000
_cell.length_c   1.000
_cell.angle_alpha   90.00
_cell.angle_beta   90.00
_cell.angle_gamma   90.00
#
_symmetry.space_group_name_H-M   'P 1'
#
loop_
_entity.id
_entity.type
_entity.pdbx_description
1 polymer ?
#
loop_
_entity_poly.entity_id
_entity_poly.type
_entity_poly.pdbx_seq_one_letter_code
_entity_poly.pdbx_strand_id
1 'polypeptide(L)'
;MIVSVVMAAPTTPVAYADGNAKCEVSAFRPDWSKITKCCLDNTGGSNFDRDDNELQCTLPLGKLPMFVKCVKGLGYASTIDCDVN
;
A
#
# COMPACT_ATOMS: atom_id res chain seq x y z
N MET A 1 2.75 28.28 32.25
CA MET A 1 2.43 27.87 30.87
C MET A 1 3.53 26.91 30.43
N ILE A 2 3.28 25.60 30.46
CA ILE A 2 4.30 24.61 30.09
C ILE A 2 4.22 24.36 28.58
N VAL A 3 5.29 24.74 27.88
CA VAL A 3 5.46 24.53 26.44
C VAL A 3 5.72 23.04 26.24
N SER A 4 4.72 22.33 25.71
CA SER A 4 4.86 20.92 25.33
C SER A 4 5.52 20.85 23.96
N VAL A 5 6.82 20.63 23.94
CA VAL A 5 7.56 20.27 22.71
C VAL A 5 7.26 18.81 22.40
N VAL A 6 6.43 18.57 21.37
CA VAL A 6 6.23 17.23 20.81
C VAL A 6 7.51 16.84 20.06
N MET A 7 8.26 15.91 20.64
CA MET A 7 9.42 15.30 20.02
C MET A 7 8.94 14.32 18.95
N ALA A 8 9.41 14.52 17.71
CA ALA A 8 9.15 13.64 16.58
C ALA A 8 9.62 12.22 16.88
N ALA A 9 8.73 11.24 16.67
CA ALA A 9 9.06 9.83 16.83
C ALA A 9 10.16 9.40 15.84
N PRO A 10 11.11 8.54 16.25
CA PRO A 10 12.15 8.03 15.37
C PRO A 10 11.54 7.19 14.25
N THR A 11 11.86 7.55 13.00
CA THR A 11 11.62 6.75 11.80
C THR A 11 12.54 5.53 11.82
N THR A 12 12.07 4.45 12.41
CA THR A 12 12.76 3.16 12.36
C THR A 12 12.68 2.59 10.94
N PRO A 13 13.80 2.16 10.32
CA PRO A 13 13.74 1.35 9.12
C PRO A 13 13.10 0.01 9.54
N VAL A 14 11.90 -0.27 9.04
CA VAL A 14 11.26 -1.56 9.16
C VAL A 14 12.21 -2.63 8.62
N ALA A 15 12.84 -3.36 9.54
CA ALA A 15 13.47 -4.62 9.24
C ALA A 15 12.35 -5.52 8.73
N TYR A 16 12.31 -5.73 7.42
CA TYR A 16 11.33 -6.58 6.76
C TYR A 16 11.59 -8.02 7.18
N ALA A 17 11.00 -8.43 8.31
CA ALA A 17 10.85 -9.82 8.70
C ALA A 17 10.02 -10.55 7.63
N ASP A 18 10.22 -11.87 7.48
CA ASP A 18 9.37 -12.75 6.67
C ASP A 18 7.88 -12.54 7.02
N GLY A 19 7.22 -11.64 6.28
CA GLY A 19 5.88 -11.16 6.59
C GLY A 19 5.22 -10.56 5.36
N ASN A 20 3.90 -10.64 5.33
CA ASN A 20 3.07 -10.11 4.25
C ASN A 20 2.41 -8.82 4.73
N ALA A 21 2.53 -7.76 3.93
CA ALA A 21 1.76 -6.55 4.14
C ALA A 21 0.45 -6.63 3.36
N LYS A 22 -0.66 -6.24 3.99
CA LYS A 22 -1.93 -6.00 3.31
C LYS A 22 -2.01 -4.53 2.95
N CYS A 23 -1.92 -4.25 1.66
CA CYS A 23 -2.03 -2.93 1.08
C CYS A 23 -3.41 -2.69 0.50
N GLU A 24 -4.16 -1.78 1.08
CA GLU A 24 -5.43 -1.28 0.60
C GLU A 24 -5.20 -0.12 -0.37
N VAL A 25 -5.79 -0.22 -1.58
CA VAL A 25 -5.69 0.81 -2.61
C VAL A 25 -7.07 1.31 -2.95
N SER A 26 -7.36 2.54 -2.52
CA SER A 26 -8.54 3.28 -2.93
C SER A 26 -8.14 4.29 -4.01
N ALA A 27 -8.88 4.36 -5.11
CA ALA A 27 -8.57 5.29 -6.19
C ALA A 27 -9.84 5.83 -6.87
N PHE A 28 -9.75 7.04 -7.41
CA PHE A 28 -10.87 7.66 -8.14
C PHE A 28 -10.85 7.28 -9.63
N ARG A 29 -11.87 6.52 -10.07
CA ARG A 29 -11.99 5.97 -11.43
C ARG A 29 -10.73 5.25 -11.95
N PRO A 30 -10.13 4.32 -11.18
CA PRO A 30 -8.97 3.58 -11.63
C PRO A 30 -9.35 2.49 -12.64
N ASP A 31 -8.35 2.05 -13.38
CA ASP A 31 -8.43 0.78 -14.09
C ASP A 31 -7.95 -0.33 -13.15
N TRP A 32 -8.92 -0.97 -12.47
CA TRP A 32 -8.63 -2.02 -11.48
C TRP A 32 -7.85 -3.19 -12.06
N SER A 33 -7.96 -3.47 -13.37
CA SER A 33 -7.17 -4.52 -14.02
C SER A 33 -5.67 -4.18 -14.00
N LYS A 34 -5.30 -2.91 -14.18
CA LYS A 34 -3.89 -2.47 -14.11
C LYS A 34 -3.36 -2.51 -12.68
N ILE A 35 -4.14 -2.04 -11.71
CA ILE A 35 -3.73 -2.06 -10.29
C ILE A 35 -3.60 -3.51 -9.79
N THR A 36 -4.55 -4.37 -10.14
CA THR A 36 -4.51 -5.80 -9.85
C THR A 36 -3.28 -6.46 -10.48
N LYS A 37 -2.94 -6.10 -11.73
CA LYS A 37 -1.73 -6.59 -12.38
C LYS A 37 -0.47 -6.19 -11.61
N CYS A 38 -0.36 -4.94 -11.15
CA CYS A 38 0.75 -4.51 -10.28
C CYS A 38 0.89 -5.37 -9.02
N CYS A 39 -0.24 -5.82 -8.47
CA CYS A 39 -0.30 -6.67 -7.29
C CYS A 39 0.21 -8.09 -7.57
N LEU A 40 -0.35 -8.73 -8.60
CA LEU A 40 -0.02 -10.09 -9.02
C LEU A 40 1.43 -10.22 -9.50
N ASP A 41 1.94 -9.22 -10.23
CA ASP A 41 3.32 -9.18 -10.75
C ASP A 41 4.37 -9.14 -9.62
N ASN A 42 3.97 -8.63 -8.45
CA ASN A 42 4.80 -8.56 -7.26
C ASN A 42 4.58 -9.73 -6.29
N THR A 43 4.05 -10.86 -6.77
CA THR A 43 3.76 -12.07 -5.98
C THR A 43 2.65 -11.86 -4.93
N GLY A 44 1.85 -10.81 -5.10
CA GLY A 44 0.77 -10.49 -4.17
C GLY A 44 -0.55 -11.14 -4.53
N GLY A 45 -1.40 -11.35 -3.51
CA GLY A 45 -2.81 -11.71 -3.69
C GLY A 45 -3.68 -10.46 -3.75
N SER A 46 -4.61 -10.38 -4.69
CA SER A 46 -5.52 -9.24 -4.86
C SER A 46 -6.96 -9.61 -4.53
N ASN A 47 -7.63 -8.85 -3.68
CA ASN A 47 -9.07 -8.90 -3.45
C ASN A 47 -9.66 -7.54 -3.79
N PHE A 48 -10.62 -7.49 -4.72
CA PHE A 48 -11.23 -6.23 -5.14
C PHE A 48 -12.61 -6.08 -4.52
N ASP A 49 -12.77 -5.07 -3.68
CA ASP A 49 -14.05 -4.64 -3.15
C ASP A 49 -14.67 -3.60 -4.07
N ARG A 50 -15.79 -3.98 -4.69
CA ARG A 50 -16.44 -3.20 -5.74
C ARG A 50 -17.40 -2.16 -5.15
N ASP A 51 -17.86 -2.38 -3.93
CA ASP A 51 -18.77 -1.49 -3.22
C ASP A 51 -18.00 -0.27 -2.72
N ASP A 52 -16.82 -0.47 -2.13
CA ASP A 52 -15.96 0.60 -1.62
C ASP A 52 -14.96 1.16 -2.67
N ASN A 53 -14.93 0.60 -3.87
CA ASN A 53 -13.93 0.92 -4.91
C ASN A 53 -12.51 0.85 -4.35
N GLU A 54 -12.19 -0.33 -3.83
CA GLU A 54 -10.98 -0.57 -3.10
C GLU A 54 -10.35 -1.90 -3.48
N LEU A 55 -9.03 -1.91 -3.67
CA LEU A 55 -8.28 -3.13 -3.95
C LEU A 55 -7.36 -3.44 -2.79
N GLN A 56 -7.59 -4.58 -2.15
CA GLN A 56 -6.72 -5.11 -1.12
C GLN A 56 -5.67 -6.02 -1.75
N CYS A 57 -4.41 -5.75 -1.45
CA CYS A 57 -3.24 -6.35 -2.06
C CYS A 57 -2.33 -6.89 -0.97
N THR A 58 -2.28 -8.21 -0.82
CA THR A 58 -1.38 -8.86 0.13
C THR A 58 -0.06 -9.10 -0.56
N LEU A 59 0.98 -8.35 -0.22
CA LEU A 59 2.31 -8.40 -0.85
C LEU A 59 3.38 -8.74 0.18
N PRO A 60 4.43 -9.48 -0.21
CA PRO A 60 5.59 -9.63 0.66
C PRO A 60 6.23 -8.25 0.89
N LEU A 61 6.63 -8.01 2.13
CA LEU A 61 7.16 -6.74 2.61
C LEU A 61 8.29 -6.13 1.75
N GLY A 62 9.16 -6.96 1.16
CA GLY A 62 10.22 -6.49 0.25
C GLY A 62 9.73 -5.94 -1.09
N LYS A 63 8.48 -6.19 -1.48
CA LYS A 63 7.87 -5.80 -2.76
C LYS A 63 6.90 -4.62 -2.65
N LEU A 64 6.55 -4.21 -1.44
CA LEU A 64 5.78 -3.01 -1.11
C LEU A 64 6.21 -1.75 -1.90
N PRO A 65 7.50 -1.35 -1.92
CA PRO A 65 7.91 -0.16 -2.67
C PRO A 65 7.78 -0.31 -4.20
N MET A 66 7.87 -1.53 -4.73
CA MET A 66 7.66 -1.79 -6.16
C MET A 66 6.18 -1.66 -6.52
N PHE A 67 5.30 -2.20 -5.67
CA PHE A 67 3.85 -2.05 -5.82
C PHE A 67 3.42 -0.59 -5.82
N VAL A 68 3.87 0.20 -4.82
CA VAL A 68 3.56 1.63 -4.72
C VAL A 68 4.02 2.39 -5.96
N LYS A 69 5.23 2.10 -6.45
CA LYS A 69 5.74 2.69 -7.70
C LYS A 69 4.89 2.31 -8.91
N CYS A 70 4.47 1.04 -9.00
CA CYS A 70 3.63 0.57 -10.09
C CYS A 70 2.28 1.31 -10.10
N VAL A 71 1.58 1.36 -8.97
CA VAL A 71 0.27 2.02 -8.85
C VAL A 71 0.35 3.53 -9.08
N LYS A 72 1.32 4.22 -8.46
CA LYS A 72 1.55 5.66 -8.70
C LYS A 72 1.94 5.94 -10.16
N GLY A 73 2.67 5.03 -10.80
CA GLY A 73 3.06 5.12 -12.21
C GLY A 73 1.88 5.05 -13.19
N LEU A 74 0.72 4.54 -12.75
CA LEU A 74 -0.50 4.52 -13.56
C LEU A 74 -1.18 5.90 -13.66
N GLY A 75 -0.80 6.86 -12.82
CA GLY A 75 -1.31 8.22 -12.85
C GLY A 75 -2.72 8.41 -12.26
N TYR A 76 -3.21 7.43 -11.50
CA TYR A 76 -4.50 7.55 -10.80
C TYR A 76 -4.38 8.41 -9.53
N ALA A 77 -5.45 9.11 -9.18
CA ALA A 77 -5.61 9.69 -7.86
C ALA A 77 -5.91 8.56 -6.86
N SER A 78 -4.84 7.90 -6.40
CA SER A 78 -4.89 6.72 -5.53
C SER A 78 -4.21 6.96 -4.19
N THR A 79 -4.87 6.48 -3.14
CA THR A 79 -4.32 6.30 -1.79
C THR A 79 -3.90 4.84 -1.65
N ILE A 80 -2.81 4.60 -0.93
CA ILE A 80 -2.29 3.26 -0.68
C ILE A 80 -2.01 3.22 0.81
N ASP A 81 -2.83 2.48 1.56
CA ASP A 81 -2.65 2.23 2.98
C ASP A 81 -2.13 0.80 3.14
N CYS A 82 -1.06 0.59 3.89
CA CYS A 82 -0.46 -0.74 4.01
C CYS A 82 -0.26 -1.11 5.47
N ASP A 83 -1.01 -2.12 5.89
CA ASP A 83 -0.91 -2.72 7.22
C ASP A 83 0.06 -3.91 7.18
N VAL A 84 1.04 -3.89 8.08
CA VAL A 84 2.07 -4.93 8.19
C VAL A 84 1.62 -5.93 9.24
N ASN A 85 1.33 -7.16 8.82
CA ASN A 85 0.93 -8.26 9.71
C ASN A 85 2.12 -9.15 10.06
#